data_AF-A0A8H3QE03-F1
#
_entry.id   AF-A0A8H3QE03-F1
#
_cell.length_a   1.000
_cell.length_b   1.000
_cell.length_c   1.000
_cell.angle_alpha   90.00
_cell.angle_beta   90.00
_cell.angle_gamma   90.00
#
_symmetry.space_group_name_H-M   'P 1'
#
loop_
_entity.id
_entity.type
_entity.pdbx_description
1 polymer ?
#
loop_
_entity_poly.entity_id
_entity_poly.type
_entity_poly.pdbx_seq_one_letter_code
_entity_poly.pdbx_strand_id
1 'polypeptide(L)'
;MSHQRFDEDNYPVILLIGKTGSGKSTLGNLLLGRDEFIVSNSAISLTKECQMAPIEINEKMFTVIDAPGIFETDKTNLEISNELAQVFLQCTRGIQAIIVVIEATRFTIEQRDTIDRITKFLGKESLKHMIA
;
A
#
# COMPACT_ATOMS: atom_id res chain seq x y z
N MET A 1 7.98 -1.76 -21.38
CA MET A 1 7.15 -1.58 -20.17
C MET A 1 7.78 -0.45 -19.39
N SER A 2 7.09 0.67 -19.32
CA SER A 2 7.55 1.90 -18.67
C SER A 2 7.73 1.64 -17.19
N HIS A 3 8.98 1.71 -16.71
CA HIS A 3 9.21 1.96 -15.29
C HIS A 3 8.55 3.30 -14.97
N GLN A 4 7.49 3.30 -14.17
CA GLN A 4 6.95 4.53 -13.59
C GLN A 4 8.04 5.05 -12.63
N ARG A 5 8.91 5.91 -13.15
CA ARG A 5 9.99 6.53 -12.40
C ARG A 5 9.37 7.46 -11.37
N PHE A 6 9.96 7.51 -10.18
CA PHE A 6 9.83 8.66 -9.31
C PHE A 6 10.23 9.91 -10.11
N ASP A 7 9.27 10.77 -10.40
CA ASP A 7 9.58 12.12 -10.88
C ASP A 7 10.31 12.89 -9.76
N GLU A 8 11.09 13.91 -10.14
CA GLU A 8 12.02 14.66 -9.28
C GLU A 8 11.38 15.31 -8.03
N ASP A 9 10.06 15.34 -7.95
CA ASP A 9 9.31 15.74 -6.77
C ASP A 9 9.07 14.55 -5.82
N ASN A 10 10.04 14.28 -4.96
CA ASN A 10 9.87 13.28 -3.90
C ASN A 10 8.89 13.81 -2.84
N TYR A 11 7.59 13.51 -2.96
CA TYR A 11 6.58 13.89 -1.97
C TYR A 11 6.54 12.88 -0.80
N PRO A 12 6.11 13.30 0.41
CA PRO A 12 5.84 12.37 1.51
C PRO A 12 4.81 11.32 1.10
N VAL A 13 4.97 10.10 1.62
CA VAL A 13 4.20 8.94 1.17
C VAL A 13 3.03 8.60 2.09
N ILE A 14 1.91 8.25 1.47
CA ILE A 14 0.78 7.56 2.09
C ILE A 14 0.77 6.13 1.54
N LEU A 15 1.07 5.15 2.38
CA LEU A 15 1.13 3.74 1.99
C LEU A 15 -0.20 3.04 2.27
N LEU A 16 -0.80 2.41 1.26
CA LEU A 16 -1.96 1.53 1.41
C LEU A 16 -1.49 0.07 1.53
N ILE A 17 -1.85 -0.61 2.61
CA ILE A 17 -1.43 -1.99 2.88
C ILE A 17 -2.60 -2.84 3.40
N GLY A 18 -2.56 -4.15 3.16
CA GLY A 18 -3.64 -5.05 3.56
C GLY A 18 -3.58 -6.38 2.80
N LYS A 19 -4.59 -7.22 3.01
CA LYS A 19 -4.74 -8.49 2.28
C LYS A 19 -5.08 -8.23 0.80
N THR A 20 -4.81 -9.19 -0.07
CA THR A 20 -5.36 -9.22 -1.43
C THR A 20 -6.90 -9.24 -1.35
N GLY A 21 -7.56 -8.45 -2.20
CA GLY A 21 -9.02 -8.30 -2.18
C GLY A 21 -9.58 -7.31 -1.16
N SER A 22 -8.77 -6.76 -0.24
CA SER A 22 -9.28 -5.88 0.82
C SER A 22 -9.75 -4.49 0.36
N GLY A 23 -9.64 -4.17 -0.94
CA GLY A 23 -10.10 -2.90 -1.50
C GLY A 23 -9.07 -1.76 -1.48
N LYS A 24 -7.76 -2.06 -1.33
CA LYS A 24 -6.67 -1.06 -1.34
C LYS A 24 -6.72 -0.14 -2.56
N SER A 25 -6.70 -0.71 -3.76
CA SER A 25 -6.74 0.05 -5.03
C SER A 25 -8.03 0.86 -5.16
N THR A 26 -9.16 0.30 -4.73
CA THR A 26 -10.46 1.00 -4.68
C THR A 26 -10.42 2.21 -3.75
N LEU A 27 -9.86 2.06 -2.54
CA LEU A 27 -9.67 3.15 -1.60
C LEU A 27 -8.71 4.20 -2.17
N GLY A 28 -7.63 3.78 -2.83
CA GLY A 28 -6.69 4.67 -3.48
C GLY A 28 -7.36 5.55 -4.54
N ASN A 29 -8.15 4.97 -5.44
CA ASN A 29 -8.91 5.73 -6.43
C ASN A 29 -9.95 6.67 -5.78
N LEU A 30 -10.59 6.23 -4.70
CA LEU A 30 -11.51 7.06 -3.93
C LEU A 30 -10.80 8.27 -3.32
N LEU A 31 -9.61 8.08 -2.73
CA LEU A 31 -8.79 9.17 -2.20
C LEU A 31 -8.35 10.14 -3.30
N LEU A 32 -7.97 9.62 -4.47
CA LEU A 32 -7.52 10.41 -5.61
C LEU A 32 -8.65 11.16 -6.33
N GLY A 33 -9.90 10.74 -6.15
CA GLY A 33 -11.06 11.25 -6.89
C GLY A 33 -11.07 10.87 -8.38
N ARG A 34 -10.26 9.88 -8.79
CA ARG A 34 -10.11 9.42 -10.17
C ARG A 34 -9.64 7.96 -10.21
N ASP A 35 -9.88 7.28 -11.33
CA ASP A 35 -9.41 5.92 -11.57
C ASP A 35 -7.95 5.92 -12.06
N GLU A 36 -7.01 5.68 -11.15
CA GLU A 36 -5.58 5.62 -11.44
C GLU A 36 -5.00 4.22 -11.19
N PHE A 37 -5.41 3.60 -10.09
CA PHE A 37 -5.02 2.25 -9.73
C PHE A 37 -5.94 1.22 -10.36
N ILE A 38 -5.34 0.13 -10.85
CA ILE A 38 -6.07 -0.99 -11.44
C ILE A 38 -6.86 -1.71 -10.33
N VAL A 39 -8.18 -1.77 -10.48
CA VAL A 39 -9.10 -2.49 -9.59
C VAL A 39 -9.60 -3.76 -10.28
N SER A 40 -9.74 -4.86 -9.53
CA SER A 40 -10.41 -6.07 -10.00
C SER A 40 -11.43 -6.58 -8.99
N ASN A 41 -12.54 -7.12 -9.50
CA ASN A 41 -13.51 -7.88 -8.71
C ASN A 41 -13.14 -9.37 -8.56
N SER A 42 -12.01 -9.82 -9.12
CA SER A 42 -11.52 -11.19 -8.97
C SER A 42 -10.66 -11.35 -7.72
N ALA A 43 -10.75 -12.49 -7.03
CA ALA A 43 -9.83 -12.86 -5.95
C ALA A 43 -8.36 -13.06 -6.40
N ILE A 44 -8.09 -12.97 -7.71
CA ILE A 44 -6.75 -13.04 -8.31
C ILE A 44 -6.08 -11.68 -8.17
N SER A 45 -4.83 -11.68 -7.70
CA SER A 45 -4.04 -10.46 -7.60
C SER A 45 -3.65 -9.90 -8.96
N LEU A 46 -4.14 -8.69 -9.24
CA LEU A 46 -3.67 -7.91 -10.39
C LEU A 46 -2.53 -6.96 -10.00
N THR A 47 -2.50 -6.49 -8.75
CA THR A 47 -1.44 -5.61 -8.23
C THR A 47 -0.20 -6.44 -7.90
N LYS A 48 0.50 -6.88 -8.95
CA LYS A 48 1.79 -7.58 -8.85
C LYS A 48 2.96 -6.62 -8.73
N GLU A 49 2.72 -5.32 -8.84
CA GLU A 49 3.71 -4.27 -8.66
C GLU A 49 3.04 -3.11 -7.91
N CYS A 50 3.80 -2.38 -7.10
CA CYS A 50 3.31 -1.19 -6.42
C CYS A 50 2.89 -0.13 -7.44
N GLN A 51 1.67 0.37 -7.31
CA GLN A 51 1.17 1.47 -8.13
C GLN A 51 1.28 2.78 -7.35
N MET A 52 1.58 3.88 -8.03
CA MET A 52 1.87 5.16 -7.38
C MET A 52 1.15 6.30 -8.07
N ALA A 53 0.61 7.22 -7.28
CA ALA A 53 -0.14 8.36 -7.80
C ALA A 53 0.03 9.60 -6.91
N PRO A 54 0.23 10.80 -7.48
CA PRO A 54 0.24 12.03 -6.71
C PRO A 54 -1.18 12.43 -6.27
N ILE A 55 -1.28 12.96 -5.05
CA ILE A 55 -2.49 13.54 -4.46
C ILE A 55 -2.16 14.87 -3.78
N GLU A 56 -3.06 15.85 -3.88
CA GLU A 56 -2.99 17.08 -3.09
C GLU A 56 -4.00 17.00 -1.93
N ILE A 57 -3.53 17.23 -0.71
CA ILE A 57 -4.36 17.26 0.51
C ILE A 57 -4.05 18.55 1.25
N ASN A 58 -5.02 19.45 1.36
CA ASN A 58 -4.85 20.76 2.03
C ASN A 58 -3.61 21.51 1.53
N GLU A 59 -3.49 21.70 0.21
CA GLU A 59 -2.37 22.42 -0.45
C GLU A 59 -0.99 21.75 -0.28
N LYS A 60 -0.95 20.48 0.15
CA LYS A 60 0.27 19.70 0.29
C LYS A 60 0.22 18.47 -0.60
N MET A 61 1.31 18.26 -1.34
CA MET A 61 1.46 17.10 -2.22
C MET A 61 1.94 15.87 -1.45
N PHE A 62 1.35 14.74 -1.77
CA PHE A 62 1.72 13.41 -1.29
C PHE A 62 1.76 12.44 -2.45
N THR A 63 2.45 11.31 -2.25
CA THR A 63 2.36 10.16 -3.13
C THR A 63 1.58 9.06 -2.44
N VAL A 64 0.46 8.63 -3.03
CA VAL A 64 -0.28 7.45 -2.60
C VAL A 64 0.35 6.23 -3.26
N ILE A 65 0.64 5.20 -2.46
CA ILE A 65 1.19 3.94 -2.95
C ILE A 65 0.20 2.82 -2.64
N ASP A 66 -0.30 2.16 -3.69
CA ASP A 66 -1.04 0.91 -3.61
C ASP A 66 -0.05 -0.27 -3.71
N ALA A 67 0.14 -0.99 -2.61
CA ALA A 67 1.05 -2.14 -2.56
C ALA A 67 0.34 -3.48 -2.84
N PRO A 68 1.07 -4.51 -3.30
CA PRO A 68 0.56 -5.87 -3.35
C PRO A 68 0.03 -6.36 -2.00
N GLY A 69 -0.83 -7.37 -2.03
CA GLY A 69 -1.37 -7.94 -0.79
C GLY A 69 -0.30 -8.69 -0.01
N ILE A 70 -0.26 -8.54 1.31
CA ILE A 70 0.75 -9.24 2.16
C ILE A 70 0.49 -10.74 2.39
N PHE A 71 -0.60 -11.26 1.79
CA PHE A 71 -0.96 -12.69 1.72
C PHE A 71 -1.14 -13.13 0.26
N GLU A 72 -0.42 -12.50 -0.66
CA GLU A 72 -0.41 -12.92 -2.05
C GLU A 72 -0.05 -14.42 -2.12
N THR A 73 -0.96 -15.26 -2.60
CA THR A 73 -0.69 -16.70 -2.77
C THR A 73 0.34 -16.95 -3.87
N ASP A 74 0.45 -16.01 -4.80
CA ASP A 74 1.27 -16.12 -6.00
C ASP A 74 2.68 -15.56 -5.78
N LYS A 75 2.99 -15.00 -4.60
CA LYS A 75 4.32 -14.50 -4.23
C LYS A 75 4.77 -15.03 -2.89
N THR A 76 6.06 -15.26 -2.78
CA THR A 76 6.71 -15.54 -1.50
C THR A 76 6.76 -14.27 -0.63
N ASN A 77 6.79 -14.44 0.70
CA ASN A 77 6.99 -13.33 1.63
C ASN A 77 8.25 -12.49 1.30
N LEU A 78 9.28 -13.12 0.70
CA LEU A 78 10.52 -12.46 0.30
C LEU A 78 10.32 -11.52 -0.89
N GLU A 79 9.52 -11.91 -1.88
CA GLU A 79 9.23 -11.08 -3.05
C GLU A 79 8.43 -9.83 -2.65
N ILE A 80 7.40 -10.01 -1.82
CA ILE A 80 6.62 -8.89 -1.27
C ILE A 80 7.52 -7.95 -0.45
N SER A 81 8.40 -8.52 0.38
CA SER A 81 9.35 -7.75 1.18
C SER A 81 10.33 -6.96 0.32
N ASN A 82 10.86 -7.57 -0.74
CA ASN A 82 11.79 -6.91 -1.66
C ASN A 82 11.13 -5.75 -2.40
N GLU A 83 9.89 -5.94 -2.84
CA GLU A 83 9.15 -4.90 -3.56
C GLU A 83 8.85 -3.69 -2.67
N LEU A 84 8.35 -3.94 -1.45
CA LEU A 84 8.16 -2.89 -0.46
C LEU A 84 9.48 -2.22 -0.07
N ALA A 85 10.58 -2.97 0.02
CA ALA A 85 11.90 -2.40 0.27
C ALA A 85 12.34 -1.47 -0.88
N GLN A 86 12.09 -1.83 -2.15
CA GLN A 86 12.38 -0.95 -3.29
C GLN A 86 11.57 0.34 -3.21
N VAL A 87 10.29 0.24 -2.87
CA VAL A 87 9.44 1.42 -2.64
C VAL A 87 10.03 2.30 -1.53
N PHE A 88 10.39 1.72 -0.39
CA PHE A 88 10.90 2.48 0.75
C PHE A 88 12.25 3.15 0.49
N LEU A 89 13.12 2.51 -0.30
CA LEU A 89 14.38 3.12 -0.73
C LEU A 89 14.15 4.38 -1.58
N GLN A 90 13.00 4.48 -2.24
CA GLN A 90 12.63 5.62 -3.07
C GLN A 90 11.83 6.69 -2.30
N CYS A 91 11.28 6.36 -1.13
CA CYS A 91 10.60 7.27 -0.20
C CYS A 91 11.57 8.20 0.58
N THR A 92 12.30 9.05 -0.12
CA THR A 92 13.31 9.96 0.44
C THR A 92 12.75 10.96 1.47
N ARG A 93 11.49 11.38 1.32
CA ARG A 93 10.78 12.22 2.32
C ARG A 93 10.02 11.42 3.39
N GLY A 94 10.15 10.10 3.40
CA GLY A 94 9.55 9.21 4.38
C GLY A 94 8.07 8.90 4.13
N ILE A 95 7.57 7.94 4.91
CA ILE A 95 6.16 7.54 4.94
C ILE A 95 5.48 8.33 6.06
N GLN A 96 4.52 9.19 5.71
CA GLN A 96 3.81 10.02 6.66
C GLN A 96 2.61 9.28 7.28
N ALA A 97 1.98 8.40 6.51
CA ALA A 97 0.85 7.60 6.95
C ALA A 97 0.86 6.20 6.31
N ILE A 98 0.42 5.20 7.07
CA ILE A 98 0.19 3.83 6.64
C ILE A 98 -1.29 3.53 6.86
N ILE A 99 -2.05 3.33 5.79
CA ILE A 99 -3.46 3.00 5.86
C ILE A 99 -3.60 1.48 5.70
N VAL A 100 -4.02 0.82 6.77
CA VAL A 100 -4.26 -0.63 6.80
C VAL A 100 -5.70 -0.87 6.36
N VAL A 101 -5.87 -1.41 5.16
CA VAL A 101 -7.19 -1.67 4.58
C VAL A 101 -7.64 -3.08 4.92
N ILE A 102 -8.70 -3.15 5.73
CA ILE A 102 -9.29 -4.37 6.27
C ILE A 102 -10.73 -4.48 5.77
N GLU A 103 -11.14 -5.66 5.29
CA GLU A 103 -12.53 -5.90 4.93
C GLU A 103 -13.44 -5.79 6.15
N ALA A 104 -14.59 -5.12 6.00
CA ALA A 104 -15.60 -4.91 7.04
C ALA A 104 -16.42 -6.19 7.37
N THR A 105 -15.73 -7.31 7.57
CA THR A 105 -16.28 -8.56 8.10
C THR A 105 -15.85 -8.73 9.56
N ARG A 106 -16.33 -9.77 10.26
CA ARG A 106 -15.94 -10.01 11.66
C ARG A 106 -14.42 -10.09 11.75
N PHE A 107 -13.82 -9.38 12.72
CA PHE A 107 -12.36 -9.37 12.88
C PHE A 107 -11.81 -10.79 13.03
N THR A 108 -11.22 -11.32 11.96
CA THR A 108 -10.78 -12.72 11.92
C THR A 108 -9.37 -12.87 12.47
N ILE A 109 -8.99 -14.09 12.82
CA ILE A 109 -7.60 -14.44 13.16
C ILE A 109 -6.66 -13.99 12.02
N GLU A 110 -7.10 -14.13 10.78
CA GLU A 110 -6.35 -13.72 9.58
C GLU A 110 -6.08 -12.20 9.55
N GLN A 111 -7.03 -11.36 9.98
CA GLN A 111 -6.82 -9.92 10.07
C GLN A 111 -5.83 -9.54 11.17
N ARG A 112 -5.80 -10.27 12.29
CA ARG A 112 -4.75 -10.10 13.31
C ARG A 112 -3.38 -10.50 12.76
N ASP A 113 -3.29 -11.64 12.08
CA ASP A 113 -2.05 -12.10 11.45
C ASP A 113 -1.53 -11.09 10.42
N THR A 114 -2.46 -10.40 9.74
CA THR A 114 -2.14 -9.30 8.80
C THR A 114 -1.39 -8.18 9.51
N ILE A 115 -1.96 -7.66 10.60
CA ILE A 115 -1.34 -6.59 11.39
C ILE A 115 0.01 -7.04 11.98
N ASP A 116 0.10 -8.26 12.48
CA ASP A 116 1.34 -8.81 13.05
C ASP A 116 2.45 -8.90 11.99
N ARG A 117 2.12 -9.31 10.77
CA ARG A 117 3.07 -9.34 9.65
C ARG A 117 3.52 -7.95 9.23
N ILE A 118 2.59 -7.01 9.10
CA ILE A 118 2.90 -5.60 8.78
C ILE A 118 3.85 -5.04 9.84
N THR A 119 3.53 -5.25 11.12
CA THR A 119 4.32 -4.74 12.24
C THR A 119 5.71 -5.38 12.30
N LYS A 120 5.83 -6.68 12.00
CA LYS A 120 7.13 -7.35 11.88
C LYS A 120 7.97 -6.80 10.73
N PHE A 121 7.33 -6.46 9.61
CA PHE A 121 8.01 -5.97 8.42
C PHE A 121 8.44 -4.49 8.54
N LEU A 122 7.54 -3.61 8.99
CA LEU A 122 7.77 -2.17 9.11
C LEU A 122 8.45 -1.77 10.44
N GLY A 123 8.57 -2.71 11.38
CA GLY A 123 9.04 -2.46 12.73
C GLY A 123 7.95 -1.82 13.61
N LYS A 124 8.09 -1.97 14.94
CA LYS A 124 7.07 -1.52 15.91
C LYS A 124 6.81 -0.02 15.89
N GLU A 125 7.80 0.78 15.50
CA GLU A 125 7.67 2.25 15.42
C GLU A 125 6.66 2.69 14.34
N SER A 126 6.44 1.85 13.31
CA SER A 126 5.46 2.12 12.25
C SER A 126 4.02 2.23 12.76
N LEU A 127 3.71 1.63 13.92
CA LEU A 127 2.39 1.71 14.56
C LEU A 127 1.96 3.15 14.85
N LYS A 128 2.91 4.08 15.04
CA LYS A 128 2.64 5.51 15.26
C LYS A 128 2.05 6.20 14.02
N HIS A 129 2.24 5.61 12.85
CA HIS A 129 1.79 6.13 11.56
C HIS A 129 0.64 5.31 10.96
N MET A 130 0.17 4.26 11.66
CA MET A 130 -0.89 3.40 11.17
C MET A 130 -2.28 3.95 11.48
N ILE A 131 -3.14 3.90 10.46
CA ILE A 131 -4.58 4.14 10.53
C ILE A 131 -5.24 2.86 9.99
N ALA A 132 -6.18 2.28 10.74
CA ALA A 132 -6.88 1.04 10.37
C ALA A 132 -8.40 1.25 10.42
#